data_AF-A0A519J016-F1
#
_entry.id   AF-A0A519J016-F1
#
_cell.length_a   1.000
_cell.length_b   1.000
_cell.length_c   1.000
_cell.angle_alpha   90.00
_cell.angle_beta   90.00
_cell.angle_gamma   90.00
#
_symmetry.space_group_name_H-M   'P 1'
#
loop_
_entity.id
_entity.type
_entity.pdbx_description
1 polymer ?
#
loop_
_entity_poly.entity_id
_entity_poly.type
_entity_poly.pdbx_seq_one_letter_code
_entity_poly.pdbx_strand_id
1 'polypeptide(L)'
;MTMALALVATGCVDKADLPRQIARGDPAEGLKVIERVGCAACHAVPGIRWPQGRTGGSLAGVGARPLIAGRLPNQPDTMIAFVRDAPSLLPDTAMPPMPLTETEARDVAAYLYTLDDD
;
A
#
# COMPACT_ATOMS: atom_id res chain seq x y z
N MET A 1 -7.67 56.05 7.20
CA MET A 1 -8.06 54.69 7.61
C MET A 1 -7.39 53.72 6.65
N THR A 2 -6.21 53.22 7.01
CA THR A 2 -5.40 52.32 6.19
C THR A 2 -5.97 50.91 6.29
N MET A 3 -6.40 50.35 5.16
CA MET A 3 -6.97 49.02 5.06
C MET A 3 -5.81 48.02 5.00
N ALA A 4 -5.64 47.21 6.05
CA ALA A 4 -4.65 46.14 6.09
C ALA A 4 -5.12 44.99 5.18
N LEU A 5 -4.37 44.75 4.11
CA LEU A 5 -4.55 43.61 3.22
C LEU A 5 -3.96 42.37 3.89
N ALA A 6 -4.81 41.46 4.35
CA ALA A 6 -4.39 40.17 4.89
C ALA A 6 -3.96 39.26 3.74
N LEU A 7 -2.66 38.96 3.64
CA LEU A 7 -2.15 37.90 2.78
C LEU A 7 -2.55 36.55 3.38
N VAL A 8 -3.43 35.82 2.70
CA VAL A 8 -3.70 34.41 2.97
C VAL A 8 -2.61 33.61 2.27
N ALA A 9 -1.69 33.02 3.04
CA ALA A 9 -0.69 32.10 2.52
C ALA A 9 -1.35 30.75 2.22
N THR A 10 -1.63 30.47 0.95
CA THR A 10 -1.91 29.12 0.48
C THR A 10 -0.59 28.35 0.43
N GLY A 11 -0.31 27.57 1.48
CA GLY A 11 0.81 26.62 1.47
C GLY A 11 0.58 25.54 0.41
N CYS A 12 1.62 25.25 -0.37
CA CYS A 12 1.64 24.08 -1.24
C CYS A 12 1.63 22.84 -0.35
N VAL A 13 0.48 22.17 -0.22
CA VAL A 13 0.49 20.74 0.14
C VAL A 13 1.18 20.03 -1.01
N ASP A 14 2.35 19.46 -0.75
CA ASP A 14 2.95 18.55 -1.70
C ASP A 14 1.99 17.39 -1.91
N LYS A 15 1.49 17.24 -3.13
CA LYS A 15 0.53 16.19 -3.52
C LYS A 15 1.07 14.77 -3.23
N ALA A 16 2.38 14.66 -2.97
CA ALA A 16 3.08 13.46 -2.56
C ALA A 16 2.74 13.00 -1.13
N ASP A 17 2.29 13.89 -0.25
CA ASP A 17 2.06 13.59 1.17
C ASP A 17 0.63 13.12 1.48
N LEU A 18 -0.25 13.07 0.47
CA LEU A 18 -1.61 12.57 0.67
C LEU A 18 -1.63 11.04 0.59
N PRO A 19 -2.26 10.34 1.55
CA PRO A 19 -2.38 8.88 1.50
C PRO A 19 -3.05 8.47 0.19
N ARG A 20 -2.41 7.55 -0.54
CA ARG A 20 -2.93 7.03 -1.81
C ARG A 20 -4.22 6.25 -1.57
N GLN A 21 -5.35 6.86 -1.93
CA GLN A 21 -6.67 6.24 -1.76
C GLN A 21 -6.94 5.21 -2.87
N ILE A 22 -7.44 4.03 -2.48
CA ILE A 22 -7.95 3.03 -3.42
C ILE A 22 -9.46 3.22 -3.59
N ALA A 23 -9.90 3.50 -4.82
CA ALA A 23 -11.33 3.56 -5.12
C ALA A 23 -11.98 2.19 -4.86
N ARG A 24 -12.99 2.17 -3.98
CA ARG A 24 -13.73 0.96 -3.56
C ARG A 24 -12.83 -0.10 -2.90
N GLY A 25 -11.82 0.32 -2.15
CA GLY A 25 -11.07 -0.56 -1.25
C GLY A 25 -11.45 -0.29 0.20
N ASP A 26 -11.55 -1.36 1.00
CA ASP A 26 -11.75 -1.31 2.45
C ASP A 26 -10.50 -1.86 3.17
N PRO A 27 -9.71 -1.01 3.86
CA PRO A 27 -8.53 -1.46 4.60
C PRO A 27 -8.80 -2.52 5.66
N ALA A 28 -9.97 -2.51 6.31
CA ALA A 28 -10.31 -3.47 7.35
C ALA A 28 -10.58 -4.86 6.75
N GLU A 29 -11.26 -4.93 5.61
CA GLU A 29 -11.39 -6.17 4.84
C GLU A 29 -10.02 -6.59 4.27
N GLY A 30 -9.20 -5.64 3.85
CA GLY A 30 -7.84 -5.89 3.35
C GLY A 30 -6.99 -6.67 4.34
N LEU A 31 -6.98 -6.26 5.62
CA LEU A 31 -6.25 -6.98 6.66
C LEU A 31 -6.76 -8.42 6.84
N LYS A 32 -8.08 -8.65 6.82
CA LYS A 32 -8.66 -10.00 6.90
C LYS A 32 -8.26 -10.87 5.71
N VAL A 33 -8.25 -10.29 4.51
CA VAL A 33 -7.80 -10.97 3.30
C VAL A 33 -6.32 -11.34 3.42
N ILE A 34 -5.45 -10.40 3.82
CA ILE A 34 -4.01 -10.63 4.02
C ILE A 34 -3.75 -11.80 4.97
N GLU A 35 -4.48 -11.86 6.09
CA GLU A 35 -4.39 -12.96 7.04
C GLU A 35 -4.82 -14.29 6.41
N ARG A 36 -5.99 -14.30 5.74
CA ARG A 36 -6.57 -15.50 5.11
C ARG A 36 -5.70 -16.06 3.97
N VAL A 37 -5.13 -15.22 3.12
CA VAL A 37 -4.33 -15.66 1.95
C VAL A 37 -2.85 -15.86 2.28
N GLY A 38 -2.46 -15.66 3.54
CA GLY A 38 -1.15 -16.06 4.04
C GLY A 38 0.00 -15.12 3.68
N CYS A 39 -0.26 -13.82 3.44
CA CYS A 39 0.80 -12.85 3.18
C CYS A 39 1.87 -12.84 4.30
N ALA A 40 1.45 -13.09 5.55
CA ALA A 40 2.30 -13.14 6.73
C ALA A 40 3.27 -14.34 6.76
N ALA A 41 3.12 -15.33 5.87
CA ALA A 41 4.08 -16.43 5.73
C ALA A 41 5.43 -15.93 5.19
N CYS A 42 5.42 -14.91 4.33
CA CYS A 42 6.62 -14.33 3.73
C CYS A 42 6.98 -12.96 4.30
N HIS A 43 5.98 -12.19 4.73
CA HIS A 43 6.15 -10.83 5.23
C HIS A 43 5.87 -10.71 6.72
N ALA A 44 6.48 -9.70 7.34
CA ALA A 44 6.00 -9.19 8.60
C ALA A 44 4.99 -8.10 8.31
N VAL A 45 3.75 -8.34 8.74
CA VAL A 45 2.62 -7.47 8.45
C VAL A 45 2.23 -6.79 9.76
N PRO A 46 2.24 -5.45 9.85
CA PRO A 46 1.57 -4.74 10.92
C PRO A 46 0.14 -5.28 11.09
N GLY A 47 -0.39 -5.32 12.31
CA GLY A 47 -1.74 -5.86 12.56
C GLY A 47 -1.86 -7.40 12.60
N ILE A 48 -0.87 -8.17 12.14
CA ILE A 48 -0.84 -9.63 12.27
C ILE A 48 0.27 -10.03 13.25
N ARG A 49 -0.06 -10.84 14.26
CA ARG A 49 0.90 -11.24 15.31
C ARG A 49 1.79 -12.42 14.94
N TRP A 50 1.26 -13.38 14.18
CA TRP A 50 1.94 -14.60 13.76
C TRP A 50 1.18 -15.21 12.56
N PRO A 51 1.86 -15.76 11.54
CA PRO A 51 3.32 -15.80 11.35
C PRO A 51 3.94 -14.40 11.11
N GLN A 52 5.28 -14.32 11.15
CA GLN A 52 6.07 -13.11 10.93
C GLN A 52 7.19 -13.40 9.92
N GLY A 53 6.81 -13.71 8.69
CA GLY A 53 7.75 -14.00 7.61
C GLY A 53 8.76 -12.88 7.39
N ARG A 54 9.97 -13.23 6.96
CA ARG A 54 11.03 -12.23 6.68
C ARG A 54 11.61 -12.32 5.27
N THR A 55 11.29 -13.37 4.52
CA THR A 55 11.76 -13.56 3.14
C THR A 55 11.33 -12.41 2.23
N GLY A 56 10.10 -11.90 2.40
CA GLY A 56 9.59 -10.72 1.69
C GLY A 56 9.85 -9.39 2.41
N GLY A 57 10.47 -9.40 3.59
CA GLY A 57 10.68 -8.22 4.42
C GLY A 57 9.43 -7.71 5.12
N SER A 58 9.58 -6.58 5.83
CA SER A 58 8.47 -5.91 6.53
C SER A 58 7.63 -5.06 5.58
N LEU A 59 6.31 -5.11 5.74
CA LEU A 59 5.36 -4.23 5.05
C LEU A 59 5.11 -2.91 5.79
N ALA A 60 5.67 -2.71 6.97
CA ALA A 60 5.64 -1.39 7.63
C ALA A 60 6.22 -0.30 6.71
N GLY A 61 5.54 0.84 6.61
CA GLY A 61 5.98 1.95 5.76
C GLY A 61 5.77 1.75 4.26
N VAL A 62 5.22 0.61 3.81
CA VAL A 62 5.07 0.34 2.37
C VAL A 62 4.16 1.36 1.69
N GLY A 63 3.23 1.96 2.43
CA GLY A 63 2.34 3.02 1.96
C GLY A 63 3.12 4.27 1.52
N ALA A 64 4.20 4.63 2.24
CA ALA A 64 5.03 5.80 1.97
C ALA A 64 6.14 5.55 0.93
N ARG A 65 6.58 4.30 0.74
CA ARG A 65 7.67 3.97 -0.20
C ARG A 65 7.35 4.43 -1.64
N PRO A 66 8.33 4.99 -2.38
CA PRO A 66 8.10 5.42 -3.77
C PRO A 66 7.98 4.24 -4.74
N LEU A 67 8.55 3.08 -4.39
CA LEU A 67 8.63 1.91 -5.26
C LEU A 67 8.13 0.65 -4.56
N ILE A 68 7.33 -0.14 -5.28
CA ILE A 68 6.95 -1.51 -4.94
C ILE A 68 8.11 -2.43 -5.34
N ALA A 69 8.53 -3.29 -4.40
CA ALA A 69 9.67 -4.21 -4.55
C ALA A 69 10.97 -3.52 -5.03
N GLY A 70 11.11 -2.20 -4.81
CA GLY A 70 12.25 -1.41 -5.30
C GLY A 70 12.31 -1.25 -6.83
N ARG A 71 11.25 -1.61 -7.57
CA ARG A 71 11.28 -1.67 -9.04
C ARG A 71 10.12 -1.00 -9.74
N LEU A 72 8.92 -1.06 -9.19
CA LEU A 72 7.70 -0.52 -9.83
C LEU A 72 7.26 0.75 -9.12
N PRO A 73 6.74 1.78 -9.81
CA PRO A 73 6.13 2.94 -9.16
C PRO A 73 5.03 2.50 -8.18
N ASN A 74 5.06 3.03 -6.96
CA ASN A 74 4.03 2.75 -5.97
C ASN A 74 2.76 3.56 -6.25
N GLN A 75 1.98 3.11 -7.23
CA GLN A 75 0.73 3.71 -7.66
C GLN A 75 -0.44 2.73 -7.46
N PRO A 76 -1.67 3.22 -7.21
CA PRO A 76 -2.84 2.38 -6.93
C PRO A 76 -3.03 1.18 -7.86
N ASP A 77 -3.11 1.41 -9.17
CA ASP A 77 -3.33 0.33 -10.14
C ASP A 77 -2.16 -0.66 -10.19
N THR A 78 -0.94 -0.17 -10.00
CA THR A 78 0.27 -1.01 -9.93
C THR A 78 0.28 -1.86 -8.67
N MET A 79 -0.08 -1.31 -7.51
CA MET A 79 -0.20 -2.06 -6.26
C MET A 79 -1.26 -3.16 -6.39
N ILE A 80 -2.46 -2.82 -6.89
CA ILE A 80 -3.56 -3.79 -7.09
C ILE A 80 -3.12 -4.93 -8.00
N ALA A 81 -2.50 -4.61 -9.14
CA ALA A 81 -2.00 -5.63 -10.07
C ALA A 81 -0.89 -6.48 -9.44
N PHE A 82 0.05 -5.85 -8.73
CA PHE A 82 1.19 -6.52 -8.11
C PHE A 82 0.78 -7.48 -7.00
N VAL A 83 -0.12 -7.07 -6.08
CA VAL A 83 -0.53 -7.95 -4.98
C VAL A 83 -1.36 -9.14 -5.46
N ARG A 84 -2.01 -9.01 -6.62
CA ARG A 84 -2.74 -10.11 -7.26
C ARG A 84 -1.82 -11.05 -8.03
N ASP A 85 -0.93 -10.51 -8.86
CA ASP A 85 -0.06 -11.29 -9.75
C ASP A 85 1.29 -10.58 -9.95
N ALA A 86 2.17 -10.69 -8.96
CA ALA A 86 3.49 -10.09 -9.01
C ALA A 86 4.33 -10.60 -10.21
N PRO A 87 4.34 -11.91 -10.57
CA PRO A 87 5.11 -12.40 -11.72
C PRO A 87 4.70 -11.81 -13.07
N SER A 88 3.43 -11.39 -13.24
CA SER A 88 2.99 -10.71 -14.46
C SER A 88 3.68 -9.35 -14.70
N LEU A 89 4.17 -8.71 -13.64
CA LEU A 89 4.87 -7.42 -13.69
C LEU A 89 6.38 -7.57 -13.50
N LEU A 90 6.81 -8.48 -12.62
CA LEU A 90 8.19 -8.78 -12.30
C LEU A 90 8.43 -10.30 -12.39
N PRO A 91 8.77 -10.85 -13.57
CA PRO A 91 8.89 -12.30 -13.77
C PRO A 91 9.87 -13.01 -12.83
N ASP A 92 10.90 -12.30 -12.36
CA ASP A 92 11.93 -12.84 -11.47
C ASP A 92 11.59 -12.69 -9.96
N THR A 93 10.37 -12.26 -9.63
CA THR A 93 9.92 -12.14 -8.23
C THR A 93 9.68 -13.50 -7.59
N ALA A 94 9.99 -13.62 -6.29
CA ALA A 94 9.65 -14.80 -5.50
C ALA A 94 8.19 -14.79 -4.99
N MET A 95 7.49 -13.65 -5.09
CA MET A 95 6.08 -13.54 -4.70
C MET A 95 5.20 -14.26 -5.74
N PRO A 96 4.46 -15.32 -5.36
CA PRO A 96 3.62 -16.04 -6.31
C PRO A 96 2.37 -15.21 -6.69
N PRO A 97 1.62 -15.62 -7.73
CA PRO A 97 0.26 -15.14 -7.94
C PRO A 97 -0.60 -15.50 -6.72
N MET A 98 -1.35 -14.54 -6.21
CA MET A 98 -2.16 -14.70 -5.01
C MET A 98 -3.61 -15.06 -5.38
N PRO A 99 -4.30 -15.90 -4.59
CA PRO A 99 -5.69 -16.28 -4.85
C PRO A 99 -6.64 -15.15 -4.43
N LEU A 100 -6.57 -14.03 -5.14
CA LEU A 100 -7.33 -12.80 -4.89
C LEU A 100 -8.26 -12.50 -6.05
N THR A 101 -9.50 -12.13 -5.73
CA THR A 101 -10.36 -11.41 -6.66
C THR A 101 -9.86 -9.97 -6.86
N GLU A 102 -10.37 -9.27 -7.88
CA GLU A 102 -10.08 -7.85 -8.09
C GLU A 102 -10.49 -6.97 -6.89
N THR A 103 -11.65 -7.26 -6.27
CA THR A 103 -12.12 -6.54 -5.08
C THR A 103 -11.18 -6.76 -3.91
N GLU A 104 -10.80 -8.00 -3.64
CA GLU A 104 -9.88 -8.30 -2.53
C GLU A 104 -8.50 -7.70 -2.75
N ALA A 105 -8.01 -7.65 -3.99
CA ALA A 105 -6.75 -6.97 -4.30
C ALA A 105 -6.81 -5.45 -4.03
N ARG A 106 -7.99 -4.82 -4.23
CA ARG A 106 -8.23 -3.43 -3.86
C ARG A 106 -8.24 -3.23 -2.35
N ASP A 107 -8.90 -4.11 -1.63
CA ASP A 107 -8.95 -4.07 -0.17
C ASP A 107 -7.54 -4.26 0.44
N VAL A 108 -6.77 -5.22 -0.08
CA VAL A 108 -5.36 -5.43 0.29
C VAL A 108 -4.54 -4.17 0.00
N ALA A 109 -4.63 -3.61 -1.20
CA ALA A 109 -3.90 -2.39 -1.55
C ALA A 109 -4.31 -1.20 -0.65
N ALA A 110 -5.59 -1.09 -0.30
CA ALA A 110 -6.10 -0.06 0.60
C ALA A 110 -5.45 -0.18 1.99
N TYR A 111 -5.37 -1.40 2.52
CA TYR A 111 -4.66 -1.68 3.78
C TYR A 111 -3.17 -1.33 3.69
N LEU A 112 -2.49 -1.73 2.61
CA LEU A 112 -1.06 -1.45 2.46
C LEU A 112 -0.78 0.07 2.40
N TYR A 113 -1.68 0.86 1.84
CA TYR A 113 -1.59 2.32 1.86
C TYR A 113 -1.97 2.98 3.19
N THR A 114 -2.46 2.24 4.19
CA THR A 114 -2.53 2.75 5.56
C THR A 114 -1.24 2.54 6.35
N LEU A 115 -0.27 1.82 5.78
CA LEU A 115 1.02 1.54 6.42
C LEU A 115 2.05 2.59 6.00
N ASP A 116 1.87 3.83 6.45
CA ASP A 116 2.82 4.92 6.22
C ASP A 116 4.00 4.86 7.21
N ASP A 117 5.04 5.65 6.93
CA ASP A 117 6.18 5.85 7.84
C ASP A 117 5.76 6.92 8.87
N ASP A 118 5.49 6.52 10.12
CA ASP A 118 5.38 7.44 11.27
C ASP A 118 6.76 7.95 11.71
#